data_AF-A0A7J9IIA9-F1
#
_entry.id   AF-A0A7J9IIA9-F1
#
_cell.length_a   1.000
_cell.length_b   1.000
_cell.length_c   1.000
_cell.angle_alpha   90.00
_cell.angle_beta   90.00
_cell.angle_gamma   90.00
#
_symmetry.space_group_name_H-M   'P 1'
#
loop_
_entity.id
_entity.type
_entity.pdbx_description
1 polymer ?
#
loop_
_entity_poly.entity_id
_entity_poly.type
_entity_poly.pdbx_seq_one_letter_code
_entity_poly.pdbx_strand_id
1 'polypeptide(L)'
;MAEVEWVQDIPPRDATDREDLQELTNNAAAHARSWLSTVKASTRDRRKLEAIYNVEAMMPNPEDPERFSFWLATLSNRRPSERLELLRIRDTAERIRRGLIYLGAESPGCRVQ
;
A
#
# COMPACT_ATOMS: atom_id res chain seq x y z
N MET A 1 27.18 16.51 -2.52
CA MET A 1 25.81 16.79 -2.01
C MET A 1 24.84 16.21 -3.02
N ALA A 2 23.79 15.53 -2.56
CA ALA A 2 22.74 15.03 -3.45
C ALA A 2 21.64 16.08 -3.54
N GLU A 3 21.11 16.32 -4.74
CA GLU A 3 19.94 17.18 -4.95
C GLU A 3 18.67 16.41 -4.55
N VAL A 4 17.79 17.05 -3.77
CA VAL A 4 16.53 16.46 -3.32
C VAL A 4 15.39 17.15 -4.05
N GLU A 5 14.62 16.36 -4.80
CA GLU A 5 13.39 16.80 -5.45
C GLU A 5 12.18 16.49 -4.55
N TRP A 6 11.39 17.52 -4.24
CA TRP A 6 10.13 17.36 -3.52
C TRP A 6 9.00 17.05 -4.49
N VAL A 7 8.26 15.98 -4.23
CA VAL A 7 7.11 15.56 -5.03
C VAL A 7 5.84 15.80 -4.23
N GLN A 8 4.85 16.46 -4.83
CA GLN A 8 3.54 16.72 -4.23
C GLN A 8 2.44 15.99 -4.99
N ASP A 9 1.55 15.32 -4.25
CA ASP A 9 0.38 14.64 -4.81
C ASP A 9 -0.58 15.63 -5.48
N ILE A 10 -1.34 15.12 -6.46
CA ILE A 10 -2.37 15.89 -7.17
C ILE A 10 -3.67 15.78 -6.36
N PRO A 11 -4.27 16.90 -5.92
CA PRO A 11 -5.52 16.85 -5.18
C PRO A 11 -6.69 16.38 -6.08
N PRO A 12 -7.74 15.76 -5.51
CA PRO A 12 -8.97 15.43 -6.22
C PRO A 12 -9.57 16.67 -6.90
N ARG A 13 -10.16 16.50 -8.08
CA ARG A 13 -10.63 17.65 -8.89
C ARG A 13 -11.97 18.19 -8.40
N ASP A 14 -12.82 17.31 -7.90
CA ASP A 14 -14.16 17.62 -7.43
C ASP A 14 -14.63 16.65 -6.32
N ALA A 15 -15.88 16.81 -5.89
CA ALA A 15 -16.46 16.01 -4.82
C ALA A 15 -16.60 14.53 -5.21
N THR A 16 -16.94 14.23 -6.47
CA THR A 16 -17.07 12.87 -6.97
C THR A 16 -15.73 12.17 -6.99
N ASP A 17 -14.68 12.82 -7.51
CA ASP A 17 -13.31 12.29 -7.45
C ASP A 17 -12.86 11.99 -6.01
N ARG A 18 -13.27 12.82 -5.05
CA ARG A 18 -12.96 12.62 -3.63
C ARG A 18 -13.72 11.43 -3.04
N GLU A 19 -15.00 11.27 -3.36
CA GLU A 19 -15.83 10.15 -2.93
C GLU A 19 -15.29 8.83 -3.50
N ASP A 20 -14.99 8.80 -4.79
CA ASP A 20 -14.41 7.63 -5.48
C ASP A 20 -13.05 7.25 -4.88
N LEU A 21 -12.20 8.22 -4.59
CA LEU A 21 -10.91 7.98 -3.93
C LEU A 21 -11.11 7.43 -2.51
N GLN A 22 -12.09 7.93 -1.77
CA GLN A 22 -12.38 7.44 -0.42
C GLN A 22 -12.90 6.00 -0.45
N GLU A 23 -13.79 5.68 -1.38
CA GLU A 23 -14.29 4.32 -1.57
C GLU A 23 -13.17 3.35 -1.94
N LEU A 24 -12.34 3.72 -2.92
CA LEU A 24 -11.15 2.95 -3.31
C LEU A 24 -10.22 2.71 -2.12
N THR A 25 -9.99 3.73 -1.29
CA THR A 25 -9.13 3.63 -0.10
C THR A 25 -9.71 2.67 0.93
N ASN A 26 -11.02 2.74 1.18
CA ASN A 26 -11.71 1.83 2.10
C ASN A 26 -11.65 0.37 1.63
N ASN A 27 -11.88 0.15 0.34
CA ASN A 27 -11.79 -1.18 -0.27
C ASN A 27 -10.34 -1.73 -0.20
N ALA A 28 -9.35 -0.89 -0.49
CA ALA A 28 -7.94 -1.24 -0.38
C ALA A 28 -7.53 -1.58 1.06
N ALA A 29 -8.04 -0.82 2.05
CA ALA A 29 -7.82 -1.06 3.46
C ALA A 29 -8.39 -2.42 3.92
N ALA A 30 -9.61 -2.76 3.49
CA ALA A 30 -10.21 -4.06 3.76
C ALA A 30 -9.38 -5.19 3.13
N HIS A 31 -8.95 -5.03 1.88
CA HIS A 31 -8.10 -6.00 1.19
C HIS A 31 -6.76 -6.20 1.90
N ALA A 32 -6.08 -5.11 2.28
CA ALA A 32 -4.79 -5.17 2.98
C ALA A 32 -4.90 -5.90 4.34
N ARG A 33 -5.97 -5.64 5.11
CA ARG A 33 -6.23 -6.34 6.38
C ARG A 33 -6.46 -7.84 6.16
N SER A 34 -7.24 -8.20 5.14
CA SER A 34 -7.46 -9.60 4.76
C SER A 34 -6.14 -10.29 4.41
N TRP A 35 -5.33 -9.66 3.55
CA TRP A 35 -4.00 -10.17 3.18
C TRP A 35 -3.08 -10.34 4.38
N LEU A 36 -3.00 -9.35 5.28
CA LEU A 36 -2.21 -9.42 6.51
C LEU A 36 -2.64 -10.60 7.38
N SER A 37 -3.95 -10.83 7.53
CA SER A 37 -4.49 -11.99 8.24
C SER A 37 -4.02 -13.31 7.63
N THR A 38 -4.11 -13.44 6.30
CA THR A 38 -3.65 -14.63 5.57
C THR A 38 -2.15 -14.86 5.75
N VAL A 39 -1.33 -13.82 5.60
CA VAL A 39 0.13 -13.95 5.74
C VAL A 39 0.51 -14.33 7.17
N LYS A 40 -0.10 -13.71 8.19
CA LYS A 40 0.08 -14.08 9.61
C LYS A 40 -0.25 -15.55 9.87
N ALA A 41 -1.35 -16.06 9.30
CA ALA A 41 -1.75 -17.45 9.44
C ALA A 41 -0.81 -18.43 8.70
N SER A 42 -0.17 -17.97 7.62
CA SER A 42 0.70 -18.80 6.78
C SER A 42 2.14 -18.96 7.32
N THR A 43 2.60 -18.04 8.17
CA THR A 43 3.99 -18.04 8.67
C THR A 43 4.08 -18.56 10.10
N ARG A 44 5.05 -19.44 10.36
CA ARG A 44 5.42 -19.89 11.72
C ARG A 44 6.68 -19.21 12.27
N ASP A 45 7.31 -18.36 11.45
CA ASP A 45 8.51 -17.61 11.84
C ASP A 45 8.11 -16.46 12.76
N ARG A 46 8.55 -16.54 14.03
CA ARG A 46 8.26 -15.54 15.07
C ARG A 46 8.71 -14.14 14.67
N ARG A 47 9.92 -13.99 14.10
CA ARG A 47 10.48 -12.68 13.75
C ARG A 47 9.70 -12.04 12.60
N LYS A 48 9.33 -12.85 11.59
CA LYS A 48 8.48 -12.37 10.50
C LYS A 48 7.09 -11.97 11.01
N LEU A 49 6.53 -12.76 11.93
CA LEU A 49 5.22 -12.47 12.51
C LEU A 49 5.23 -11.15 13.30
N GLU A 50 6.27 -10.91 14.10
CA GLU A 50 6.47 -9.63 14.82
C GLU A 50 6.60 -8.45 13.86
N ALA A 51 7.35 -8.61 12.76
CA ALA A 51 7.47 -7.58 11.73
C ALA A 51 6.11 -7.25 11.09
N ILE A 52 5.29 -8.26 10.79
CA ILE A 52 3.96 -8.06 10.22
C ILE A 52 3.05 -7.31 11.20
N TYR A 53 3.05 -7.68 12.49
CA TYR A 53 2.27 -6.97 13.51
C TYR A 53 2.70 -5.51 13.66
N ASN A 54 3.99 -5.21 13.62
CA ASN A 54 4.50 -3.84 13.69
C ASN A 54 4.03 -3.00 12.49
N VAL A 55 4.06 -3.57 11.28
CA VAL A 55 3.58 -2.87 10.08
C VAL A 55 2.07 -2.66 10.13
N GLU A 56 1.30 -3.66 10.56
CA GLU A 56 -0.16 -3.56 10.73
C GLU A 56 -0.54 -2.48 11.76
N ALA A 57 0.19 -2.37 12.89
CA ALA A 57 -0.04 -1.34 13.90
C ALA A 57 0.22 0.08 13.39
N MET A 58 1.03 0.24 12.34
CA MET A 58 1.30 1.52 11.69
C MET A 58 0.29 1.89 10.59
N MET A 59 -0.73 1.06 10.35
CA MET A 59 -1.76 1.35 9.36
C MET A 59 -2.45 2.68 9.67
N PRO A 60 -2.39 3.67 8.76
CA PRO A 60 -3.07 4.94 8.96
C PRO A 60 -4.58 4.80 8.78
N ASN A 61 -5.32 5.81 9.23
CA ASN A 61 -6.75 5.91 8.99
C ASN A 61 -7.01 6.01 7.48
N PRO A 62 -7.91 5.17 6.90
CA PRO A 62 -8.33 5.28 5.50
C PRO A 62 -8.94 6.63 5.10
N GLU A 63 -9.33 7.49 6.05
CA GLU A 63 -9.76 8.88 5.79
C GLU A 63 -8.63 9.80 5.30
N ASP A 64 -7.38 9.31 5.33
CA ASP A 64 -6.20 9.95 4.71
C ASP A 64 -5.65 9.04 3.59
N PRO A 65 -6.19 9.13 2.36
CA PRO A 65 -5.80 8.30 1.22
C PRO A 65 -4.32 8.39 0.87
N GLU A 66 -3.73 9.60 0.97
CA GLU A 66 -2.33 9.83 0.63
C GLU A 66 -1.44 9.06 1.58
N ARG A 67 -1.61 9.25 2.90
CA ARG A 67 -0.83 8.54 3.90
C ARG A 67 -1.07 7.02 3.86
N PHE A 68 -2.31 6.61 3.62
CA PHE A 68 -2.66 5.20 3.43
C PHE A 68 -1.90 4.57 2.27
N SER A 69 -1.86 5.24 1.12
CA SER A 69 -1.17 4.70 -0.07
C SER A 69 0.35 4.52 0.15
N PHE A 70 1.00 5.41 0.91
CA PHE A 70 2.41 5.26 1.29
C PHE A 70 2.64 4.09 2.23
N TRP A 71 1.74 3.89 3.20
CA TRP A 71 1.77 2.71 4.06
C TRP A 71 1.52 1.43 3.27
N LEU A 72 0.56 1.41 2.34
CA LEU A 72 0.26 0.24 1.50
C LEU A 72 1.50 -0.21 0.70
N ALA A 73 2.28 0.73 0.18
CA ALA A 73 3.55 0.45 -0.51
C ALA A 73 4.56 -0.31 0.38
N THR A 74 4.49 -0.18 1.71
CA THR A 74 5.37 -0.88 2.66
C THR A 74 5.09 -2.38 2.71
N LEU A 75 3.87 -2.82 2.37
CA LEU A 75 3.49 -4.23 2.37
C LEU A 75 4.08 -5.01 1.19
N SER A 76 4.49 -4.31 0.14
CA SER A 76 5.06 -4.93 -1.05
C SER A 76 6.52 -5.33 -0.84
N ASN A 77 6.88 -6.57 -1.20
CA ASN A 77 8.25 -7.06 -1.16
C ASN A 77 9.04 -6.71 -2.45
N ARG A 78 8.98 -5.44 -2.85
CA ARG A 78 9.60 -4.94 -4.09
C ARG A 78 11.02 -4.42 -3.85
N ARG A 79 11.83 -4.38 -4.91
CA ARG A 79 13.17 -3.77 -4.84
C ARG A 79 13.03 -2.27 -4.51
N PRO A 80 14.01 -1.66 -3.83
CA PRO A 80 13.94 -0.24 -3.46
C PRO A 80 13.67 0.70 -4.65
N SER A 81 14.19 0.40 -5.84
CA SER A 81 13.95 1.19 -7.06
C SER A 81 12.50 1.12 -7.52
N GLU A 82 11.91 -0.07 -7.60
CA GLU A 82 10.49 -0.27 -7.97
C GLU A 82 9.55 0.38 -6.95
N ARG A 83 9.88 0.24 -5.66
CA ARG A 83 9.12 0.89 -4.59
C ARG A 83 9.23 2.41 -4.69
N LEU A 84 10.40 2.95 -5.05
CA LEU A 84 10.57 4.38 -5.26
C LEU A 84 9.74 4.88 -6.45
N GLU A 85 9.65 4.12 -7.54
CA GLU A 85 8.78 4.43 -8.67
C GLU A 85 7.30 4.49 -8.26
N LEU A 86 6.84 3.54 -7.44
CA LEU A 86 5.49 3.56 -6.86
C LEU A 86 5.26 4.81 -6.01
N LEU A 87 6.21 5.16 -5.14
CA LEU A 87 6.11 6.32 -4.23
C LEU A 87 6.15 7.66 -4.98
N ARG A 88 6.75 7.71 -6.18
CA ARG A 88 6.80 8.91 -7.03
C ARG A 88 5.50 9.19 -7.80
N ILE A 89 4.55 8.25 -7.80
CA ILE A 89 3.24 8.49 -8.42
C ILE A 89 2.52 9.56 -7.60
N ARG A 90 2.17 10.65 -8.28
CA ARG A 90 1.48 11.81 -7.70
C ARG A 90 -0.03 11.66 -7.62
N ASP A 91 -0.60 10.74 -8.41
CA ASP A 91 -2.01 10.40 -8.34
C ASP A 91 -2.21 9.34 -7.25
N THR A 92 -2.84 9.72 -6.14
CA THR A 92 -3.04 8.84 -4.98
C THR A 92 -3.85 7.60 -5.33
N ALA A 93 -4.89 7.74 -6.16
CA ALA A 93 -5.73 6.61 -6.58
C ALA A 93 -4.91 5.59 -7.38
N GLU A 94 -4.06 6.08 -8.29
CA GLU A 94 -3.18 5.24 -9.08
C GLU A 94 -2.11 4.56 -8.23
N ARG A 95 -1.55 5.26 -7.24
CA ARG A 95 -0.62 4.67 -6.28
C ARG A 95 -1.27 3.55 -5.48
N ILE A 96 -2.53 3.73 -5.04
CA ILE A 96 -3.31 2.68 -4.37
C ILE A 96 -3.53 1.48 -5.30
N ARG A 97 -4.00 1.71 -6.54
CA ARG A 97 -4.25 0.63 -7.51
C ARG A 97 -2.99 -0.19 -7.79
N ARG A 98 -1.86 0.46 -8.05
CA ARG A 98 -0.58 -0.24 -8.26
C ARG A 98 -0.07 -0.94 -7.01
N GLY A 99 -0.25 -0.34 -5.84
CA GLY A 99 0.06 -0.97 -4.55
C GLY A 99 -0.71 -2.28 -4.35
N LEU A 100 -2.01 -2.30 -4.68
CA LEU A 100 -2.82 -3.52 -4.63
C LEU A 100 -2.37 -4.59 -5.62
N ILE A 101 -1.99 -4.20 -6.85
CA ILE A 101 -1.44 -5.15 -7.84
C ILE A 101 -0.19 -5.83 -7.29
N TYR A 102 0.73 -5.07 -6.68
CA TYR A 102 1.93 -5.64 -6.08
C TYR A 102 1.61 -6.52 -4.88
N LEU A 103 0.66 -6.13 -4.04
CA LEU A 103 0.23 -6.93 -2.89
C LEU A 103 -0.42 -8.26 -3.32
N GLY A 104 -1.23 -8.24 -4.39
CA GLY A 104 -1.85 -9.43 -4.96
C GLY A 104 -0.82 -10.45 -5.46
N ALA A 105 0.27 -9.98 -6.08
CA ALA A 105 1.38 -10.83 -6.52
C ALA A 105 2.13 -11.52 -5.37
N GLU A 106 2.04 -10.99 -4.14
CA GLU A 106 2.66 -11.56 -2.94
C GLU A 106 1.76 -12.58 -2.21
N SER A 107 0.53 -12.79 -2.67
CA SER A 107 -0.40 -13.72 -2.00
C SER A 107 0.12 -15.17 -2.09
N PRO A 108 0.15 -15.93 -0.96
CA PRO A 108 0.54 -17.34 -0.95
C PRO A 108 -0.48 -18.19 -1.74
N GLY A 109 -0.26 -18.27 -3.06
CA GLY A 109 -1.18 -18.87 -4.03
C GLY A 109 -0.93 -18.35 -5.45
N CYS A 110 -0.39 -17.13 -5.59
CA CYS A 110 0.03 -16.57 -6.87
C CYS A 110 1.48 -16.95 -7.19
N ARG A 111 1.76 -18.25 -7.34
CA ARG A 111 2.95 -18.70 -8.07
C ARG A 111 2.54 -18.86 -9.53
N VAL A 112 2.65 -17.78 -10.30
CA VAL A 112 2.69 -17.93 -11.75
C VAL A 112 4.05 -18.54 -12.07
N GLN A 113 4.00 -19.70 -12.72
CA GLN A 113 5.13 -20.54 -13.12
C GLN A 113 6.10 -19.80 -14.03
#